data_AF-A0A8T4V799-F1
#
_entry.id   AF-A0A8T4V799-F1
#
_cell.length_a   1.000
_cell.length_b   1.000
_cell.length_c   1.000
_cell.angle_alpha   90.00
_cell.angle_beta   90.00
_cell.angle_gamma   90.00
#
_symmetry.space_group_name_H-M   'P 1'
#
loop_
_entity.id
_entity.type
_entity.pdbx_description
1 polymer ?
#
loop_
_entity_poly.entity_id
_entity_poly.type
_entity_poly.pdbx_seq_one_letter_code
_entity_poly.pdbx_strand_id
1 'polypeptide(L)'
;MVNLGVKAQCRVCGMLAPADEFKLHYKYKQAVCAKCYSGRTEQEKQKEELKKKKEEVIRPPGWDDVDEYLTRASKQRQEEQQVQFSRVPGTDQFKCLCFQCKYSFKYDPVRKIPFNCPYCNAEVPRLRNPGFF
;
A
#
# COMPACT_ATOMS: atom_id res chain seq x y z
N MET A 1 16.50 -42.25 15.45
CA MET A 1 17.34 -41.52 14.48
C MET A 1 17.56 -40.13 15.04
N VAL A 2 18.75 -39.85 15.58
CA VAL A 2 19.06 -38.56 16.20
C VAL A 2 19.54 -37.64 15.09
N ASN A 3 18.69 -36.72 14.63
CA ASN A 3 19.09 -35.69 13.68
C ASN A 3 20.10 -34.78 14.39
N LEU A 4 21.40 -35.01 14.16
CA LEU A 4 22.47 -34.03 14.43
C LEU A 4 22.37 -32.90 13.41
N GLY A 5 21.27 -32.16 13.44
CA GLY A 5 21.10 -30.95 12.64
C GLY A 5 21.98 -29.84 13.21
N VAL A 6 22.81 -29.23 12.37
CA VAL A 6 23.57 -28.03 12.72
C VAL A 6 22.56 -26.92 13.08
N LYS A 7 22.65 -26.37 14.29
CA LYS A 7 21.80 -25.26 14.72
C LYS A 7 22.52 -23.94 14.44
N ALA A 8 21.82 -23.00 13.83
CA ALA A 8 22.32 -21.67 13.53
C ALA A 8 21.49 -20.61 14.26
N GLN A 9 22.13 -19.49 14.65
CA GLN A 9 21.46 -18.38 15.31
C GLN A 9 20.84 -17.42 14.29
N CYS A 10 19.57 -17.07 14.46
CA CYS A 10 18.92 -16.09 13.60
C CYS A 10 19.33 -14.66 13.97
N ARG A 11 19.81 -13.89 12.99
CA ARG A 11 20.23 -12.48 13.19
C ARG A 11 19.07 -11.52 13.49
N VAL A 12 17.82 -11.92 13.23
CA VAL A 12 16.64 -11.06 13.44
C VAL A 12 16.06 -11.22 14.84
N CYS A 13 15.89 -12.47 15.32
CA CYS A 13 15.31 -12.74 16.63
C CYS A 13 16.29 -13.29 17.67
N GLY A 14 17.54 -13.57 17.31
CA GLY A 14 18.57 -14.10 18.21
C GLY A 14 18.40 -15.57 18.60
N MET A 15 17.33 -16.23 18.17
CA MET A 15 17.02 -17.63 18.54
C MET A 15 17.81 -18.64 17.70
N LEU A 16 18.16 -19.77 18.32
CA LEU A 16 18.77 -20.92 17.65
C LEU A 16 17.69 -21.75 16.95
N ALA A 17 17.86 -22.01 15.66
CA ALA A 17 16.99 -22.85 14.86
C ALA A 17 17.83 -23.83 14.00
N PRO A 18 17.25 -24.94 13.51
CA PRO A 18 17.93 -25.85 12.60
C PRO A 18 18.34 -25.10 11.33
N ALA A 19 19.58 -25.28 10.84
CA ALA A 19 20.08 -24.61 9.65
C ALA A 19 19.20 -24.86 8.40
N ASP A 20 18.60 -26.04 8.30
CA ASP A 20 17.73 -26.44 7.19
C ASP A 20 16.39 -25.67 7.15
N GLU A 21 15.99 -25.04 8.26
CA GLU A 21 14.75 -24.27 8.36
C GLU A 21 14.93 -22.78 8.03
N PHE A 22 16.16 -22.34 7.74
CA PHE A 22 16.43 -20.96 7.38
C PHE A 22 15.97 -20.67 5.94
N LYS A 23 15.22 -19.59 5.77
CA LYS A 23 14.72 -19.12 4.47
C LYS A 23 15.11 -17.68 4.25
N LEU A 24 15.39 -17.33 3.00
CA LEU A 24 15.71 -15.96 2.61
C LEU A 24 14.44 -15.09 2.68
N HIS A 25 14.41 -14.10 3.57
CA HIS A 25 13.25 -13.21 3.72
C HIS A 25 13.41 -11.94 2.90
N TYR A 26 12.46 -11.67 2.01
CA TYR A 26 12.51 -10.56 1.04
C TYR A 26 12.64 -9.18 1.68
N LYS A 27 11.98 -8.92 2.84
CA LYS A 27 12.09 -7.62 3.54
C LYS A 27 13.46 -7.41 4.19
N TYR A 28 14.01 -8.45 4.80
CA TYR A 28 15.25 -8.35 5.58
C TYR A 28 16.50 -8.61 4.72
N LYS A 29 16.33 -9.08 3.48
CA LYS A 29 17.41 -9.42 2.53
C LYS A 29 18.46 -10.38 3.12
N GLN A 30 18.06 -11.22 4.06
CA GLN A 30 18.93 -12.16 4.76
C GLN A 30 18.17 -13.45 5.10
N ALA A 31 18.92 -14.51 5.38
CA ALA A 31 18.38 -15.78 5.84
C ALA A 31 17.86 -15.63 7.28
N VAL A 32 16.60 -15.98 7.49
CA VAL A 32 15.93 -15.90 8.80
C VAL A 32 15.31 -17.24 9.16
N CYS A 33 15.09 -17.48 10.45
CA CYS A 33 14.41 -18.69 10.90
C CYS A 33 12.94 -18.71 10.44
N ALA A 34 12.32 -19.89 10.41
CA ALA A 34 10.93 -20.07 9.99
C ALA A 34 9.92 -19.14 10.69
N LYS A 35 10.14 -18.83 11.98
CA LYS A 35 9.30 -17.90 12.74
C LYS A 35 9.37 -16.48 12.20
N CYS A 36 10.58 -15.95 11.98
CA CYS A 36 10.78 -14.64 11.38
C CYS A 36 10.32 -14.58 9.92
N TYR A 37 10.40 -15.70 9.19
CA TYR A 37 9.92 -15.79 7.81
C TYR A 37 8.39 -15.64 7.71
N SER A 38 7.66 -16.18 8.69
CA SER A 38 6.19 -16.11 8.75
C SER A 38 5.59 -14.73 9.07
N GLY A 39 6.42 -13.69 9.26
CA GLY A 39 5.96 -12.31 9.50
C GLY A 39 5.33 -12.08 10.88
N ARG A 40 5.37 -13.04 11.80
CA ARG A 40 4.89 -12.85 13.19
C ARG A 40 5.96 -12.23 14.10
N THR A 41 6.55 -11.12 13.70
CA THR A 41 7.41 -10.34 14.60
C THR A 41 6.55 -9.38 15.41
N GLU A 42 6.72 -9.36 16.74
CA GLU A 42 6.03 -8.42 17.65
C GLU A 42 6.19 -6.95 17.24
N GLN A 43 7.26 -6.63 16.50
CA GLN A 43 7.51 -5.30 15.94
C GLN A 43 6.49 -4.86 14.88
N GLU A 44 5.91 -5.78 14.09
CA GLU A 44 4.86 -5.41 13.13
C GLU A 44 3.52 -5.16 13.84
N LYS A 45 3.22 -5.92 14.90
CA LYS A 45 2.03 -5.68 15.76
C LYS A 45 2.10 -4.32 16.47
N GLN A 46 3.25 -3.97 17.03
CA GLN A 46 3.43 -2.66 17.70
C GLN A 46 3.30 -1.48 16.71
N LYS A 47 3.70 -1.66 15.45
CA LYS A 47 3.53 -0.64 14.41
C LYS A 47 2.08 -0.46 13.97
N GLU A 48 1.27 -1.52 13.98
CA GLU A 48 -0.18 -1.41 13.72
C GLU A 48 -0.92 -0.72 14.88
N GLU A 49 -0.54 -1.00 16.12
CA GLU A 49 -1.15 -0.38 17.31
C GLU A 49 -0.83 1.12 17.40
N LEU A 50 0.39 1.55 17.03
CA LEU A 50 0.75 2.96 16.99
C LEU A 50 0.02 3.76 15.90
N LYS A 51 -0.36 3.12 14.77
CA LYS A 51 -1.11 3.79 13.70
C LYS A 51 -2.55 4.09 14.11
N LYS A 52 -3.19 3.21 14.88
CA LYS A 52 -4.58 3.41 15.35
C LYS A 52 -4.73 4.55 16.35
N LYS A 53 -3.67 4.97 17.03
CA LYS A 53 -3.71 5.99 18.09
C LYS A 53 -3.49 7.44 17.61
N LYS A 54 -3.26 7.66 16.30
CA LYS A 54 -2.89 8.98 15.74
C LYS A 54 -4.00 9.67 14.93
N GLU A 55 -5.21 9.12 14.88
CA GLU A 55 -6.34 9.67 14.12
C GLU A 55 -7.39 10.38 15.00
N GLU A 56 -7.00 10.90 16.17
CA GLU A 56 -7.83 11.94 16.80
C GLU A 56 -7.59 13.25 16.05
N VAL A 57 -8.40 13.44 15.00
CA VAL A 57 -8.46 14.68 14.22
C VAL A 57 -8.78 15.81 15.19
N ILE A 58 -7.80 16.69 15.45
CA ILE A 58 -7.97 17.90 16.25
C ILE A 58 -8.96 18.79 15.48
N ARG A 59 -10.24 18.78 15.91
CA ARG A 59 -11.28 19.61 15.30
C ARG A 59 -11.10 21.06 15.80
N PRO A 60 -10.99 22.07 14.91
CA PRO A 60 -10.88 23.46 15.32
C PRO A 60 -12.17 23.96 16.02
N PRO A 61 -12.07 24.99 16.87
CA PRO A 61 -13.25 25.59 17.51
C PRO A 61 -14.19 26.17 16.45
N GLY A 62 -15.48 25.81 16.53
CA GLY A 62 -16.50 26.21 15.54
C GLY A 62 -16.86 25.13 14.51
N TRP A 63 -16.26 23.93 14.59
CA TRP A 63 -16.61 22.79 13.76
C TRP A 63 -18.05 22.32 14.00
N ASP A 64 -18.90 22.42 12.98
CA ASP A 64 -20.31 22.01 13.05
C ASP A 64 -20.60 20.70 12.29
N ASP A 65 -21.86 20.26 12.31
CA ASP A 65 -22.29 19.03 11.62
C ASP A 65 -22.19 19.16 10.09
N VAL A 66 -22.21 20.38 9.56
CA VAL A 66 -22.06 20.67 8.13
C VAL A 66 -20.61 20.45 7.71
N ASP A 67 -19.65 20.91 8.52
CA ASP A 67 -18.23 20.67 8.32
C ASP A 67 -17.89 19.17 8.37
N GLU A 68 -18.52 18.42 9.28
CA GLU A 68 -18.38 16.97 9.35
C GLU A 68 -18.93 16.26 8.10
N TYR A 69 -20.09 16.70 7.61
CA TYR A 69 -20.67 16.17 6.37
C TYR A 69 -19.78 16.47 5.15
N LEU A 70 -19.30 17.71 5.00
CA LEU A 70 -18.43 18.11 3.91
C LEU A 70 -17.10 17.35 3.93
N THR A 71 -16.54 17.11 5.11
CA THR A 71 -15.29 16.35 5.27
C THR A 71 -15.48 14.88 4.86
N ARG A 72 -16.58 14.25 5.29
CA ARG A 72 -16.91 12.87 4.91
C ARG A 72 -17.15 12.73 3.40
N ALA A 73 -17.93 13.66 2.82
CA ALA A 73 -18.21 13.67 1.38
C ALA A 73 -16.95 13.92 0.54
N SER A 74 -16.05 14.79 1.00
CA SER A 74 -14.76 15.05 0.34
C SER A 74 -13.85 13.82 0.38
N LYS A 75 -13.75 13.14 1.53
CA LYS A 75 -12.98 11.89 1.66
C LYS A 75 -13.48 10.81 0.71
N GLN A 76 -14.79 10.58 0.64
CA GLN A 76 -15.36 9.59 -0.28
C GLN A 76 -15.00 9.89 -1.74
N ARG A 77 -15.11 11.15 -2.19
CA ARG A 77 -14.73 11.52 -3.56
C ARG A 77 -13.23 11.34 -3.83
N GLN A 78 -12.37 11.62 -2.85
CA GLN A 78 -10.93 11.42 -2.99
C GLN A 78 -10.55 9.94 -3.05
N GLU A 79 -11.20 9.10 -2.22
CA GLU A 79 -11.01 7.65 -2.24
C GLU A 79 -11.45 7.06 -3.58
N GLU A 80 -12.62 7.45 -4.10
CA GLU A 80 -13.08 7.03 -5.42
C GLU A 80 -12.08 7.36 -6.51
N GLN A 81 -11.55 8.59 -6.53
CA GLN A 81 -10.54 9.03 -7.52
C GLN A 81 -9.20 8.31 -7.35
N GLN A 82 -8.74 8.04 -6.13
CA GLN A 82 -7.47 7.33 -5.89
C GLN A 82 -7.55 5.85 -6.29
N VAL A 83 -8.69 5.19 -6.06
CA VAL A 83 -8.88 3.78 -6.44
C VAL A 83 -8.75 3.57 -7.96
N GLN A 84 -8.99 4.62 -8.75
CA GLN A 84 -8.93 4.54 -10.21
C GLN A 84 -7.52 4.63 -10.79
N PHE A 85 -6.57 5.24 -10.07
CA PHE A 85 -5.22 5.50 -10.58
C PHE A 85 -4.17 4.93 -9.63
N SER A 86 -3.56 3.80 -10.01
CA SER A 86 -2.45 3.22 -9.25
C SER A 86 -1.13 3.42 -9.99
N ARG A 87 -0.15 4.08 -9.37
CA ARG A 87 1.18 4.26 -9.98
C ARG A 87 1.86 2.91 -10.22
N VAL A 88 2.43 2.72 -11.41
CA VAL A 88 3.20 1.52 -11.73
C VAL A 88 4.63 1.70 -11.18
N PRO A 89 5.10 0.82 -10.26
CA PRO A 89 6.42 0.99 -9.64
C PRO A 89 7.53 0.94 -10.70
N GLY A 90 8.47 1.90 -10.61
CA GLY A 90 9.59 2.02 -11.55
C GLY A 90 9.27 2.77 -12.86
N THR A 91 8.06 3.30 -13.03
CA THR A 91 7.68 4.12 -14.18
C THR A 91 6.87 5.34 -13.77
N ASP A 92 6.78 6.33 -14.64
CA ASP A 92 5.88 7.49 -14.47
C ASP A 92 4.48 7.25 -15.05
N GLN A 93 4.19 6.00 -15.41
CA GLN A 93 2.88 5.59 -15.90
C GLN A 93 1.97 5.18 -14.73
N PHE A 94 0.68 5.46 -14.90
CA PHE A 94 -0.36 5.07 -13.96
C PHE A 94 -1.21 3.97 -14.61
N LYS A 95 -1.68 3.02 -13.82
CA LYS A 95 -2.72 2.08 -14.22
C LYS A 95 -4.06 2.73 -13.89
N CYS A 96 -4.86 2.97 -14.91
CA CYS A 96 -6.19 3.56 -14.84
C CYS A 96 -7.27 2.47 -14.99
N LEU A 97 -8.38 2.58 -14.26
CA LEU A 97 -9.58 1.76 -14.45
C LEU A 97 -10.70 2.59 -15.09
N CYS A 98 -11.26 2.12 -16.21
CA CYS A 98 -12.39 2.79 -16.84
C CYS A 98 -13.67 2.69 -16.01
N PHE A 99 -14.45 3.77 -15.91
CA PHE A 99 -15.73 3.79 -15.19
C PHE A 99 -16.83 2.98 -15.86
N GLN A 100 -16.89 2.99 -17.19
CA GLN A 100 -17.98 2.33 -17.90
C GLN A 100 -17.75 0.84 -18.06
N CYS A 101 -16.55 0.45 -18.54
CA CYS A 101 -16.27 -0.95 -18.87
C CYS A 101 -15.35 -1.66 -17.88
N LYS A 102 -14.87 -0.97 -16.84
CA LYS A 102 -13.92 -1.50 -15.83
C LYS A 102 -12.60 -2.06 -16.40
N TYR A 103 -12.32 -1.79 -17.67
CA TYR A 103 -11.06 -2.17 -18.30
C TYR A 103 -9.90 -1.40 -17.68
N SER A 104 -8.81 -2.11 -17.35
CA SER A 104 -7.61 -1.50 -16.81
C SER A 104 -6.57 -1.26 -17.89
N PHE A 105 -6.09 -0.03 -18.03
CA PHE A 105 -5.11 0.36 -19.05
C PHE A 105 -4.02 1.26 -18.46
N LYS A 106 -2.92 1.43 -19.20
CA LYS A 106 -1.83 2.34 -18.82
C LYS A 106 -2.17 3.75 -19.28
N TYR A 107 -2.02 4.71 -18.39
CA TYR A 107 -2.24 6.14 -18.61
C TYR A 107 -0.96 6.90 -18.27
N ASP A 108 -0.50 7.72 -19.20
CA ASP A 108 0.60 8.65 -19.02
C ASP A 108 0.03 10.00 -18.55
N PRO A 109 0.30 10.44 -17.30
CA PRO A 109 -0.23 11.69 -16.77
C PRO A 109 0.46 12.93 -17.36
N VAL A 110 1.68 12.80 -17.89
CA VAL A 110 2.42 13.91 -18.49
C VAL A 110 1.87 14.18 -19.89
N ARG A 111 1.73 13.14 -20.70
CA ARG A 111 1.23 13.24 -22.07
C ARG A 111 -0.29 13.22 -22.16
N LYS A 112 -0.98 12.83 -21.08
CA LYS A 112 -2.45 12.64 -21.00
C LYS A 112 -2.97 11.64 -22.05
N ILE A 113 -2.24 10.54 -22.21
CA ILE A 113 -2.55 9.48 -23.17
C ILE A 113 -2.81 8.17 -22.42
N PRO A 114 -3.88 7.44 -22.74
CA PRO A 114 -4.91 7.75 -23.73
C PRO A 114 -5.96 8.73 -23.18
N PHE A 115 -6.53 9.57 -24.06
CA PHE A 115 -7.61 10.51 -23.70
C PHE A 115 -8.94 9.78 -23.46
N ASN A 116 -9.17 8.72 -24.23
CA ASN A 116 -10.35 7.87 -24.14
C ASN A 116 -9.96 6.45 -23.72
N CYS A 117 -10.89 5.72 -23.09
CA CYS A 117 -10.71 4.32 -22.79
C CYS A 117 -10.50 3.54 -24.10
N PRO A 118 -9.42 2.75 -24.22
CA PRO A 118 -9.12 2.00 -25.45
C PRO A 118 -10.14 0.90 -25.78
N TYR A 119 -11.02 0.56 -24.84
CA TYR A 119 -12.03 -0.49 -25.03
C TYR A 119 -13.41 0.07 -25.39
N CYS A 120 -13.92 1.04 -24.62
CA CYS A 120 -15.28 1.58 -24.82
C CYS A 120 -15.30 3.02 -25.33
N ASN A 121 -14.14 3.63 -25.61
CA ASN A 121 -14.00 5.02 -26.03
C ASN A 121 -14.60 6.08 -25.07
N ALA A 122 -14.99 5.70 -23.85
CA ALA A 122 -15.44 6.64 -22.84
C ALA A 122 -14.30 7.57 -22.41
N GLU A 123 -14.61 8.83 -22.09
CA GLU A 123 -13.62 9.82 -21.66
C GLU A 123 -12.94 9.37 -20.36
N VAL A 124 -11.60 9.44 -20.33
CA VAL A 124 -10.83 9.14 -19.12
C VAL A 124 -10.80 10.39 -18.25
N PRO A 125 -11.28 10.33 -16.99
CA PRO A 125 -11.25 11.51 -16.14
C PRO A 125 -9.82 11.98 -15.97
N ARG A 126 -9.63 13.28 -16.18
CA ARG A 126 -8.33 13.91 -16.07
C ARG A 126 -7.92 13.85 -14.61
N LEU A 127 -6.79 13.21 -14.33
CA LEU A 127 -6.06 13.45 -13.09
C LEU A 127 -5.87 14.97 -12.99
N ARG A 128 -6.57 15.62 -12.05
CA ARG A 128 -6.14 16.94 -11.60
C ARG A 128 -4.79 16.67 -10.98
N ASN A 129 -3.72 17.04 -11.68
CA ASN A 129 -2.40 17.05 -11.09
C ASN A 129 -2.53 17.79 -9.75
N PRO A 130 -2.28 17.14 -8.61
CA PRO A 130 -1.93 17.88 -7.41
C PRO A 130 -0.51 18.40 -7.67
N GLY A 131 -0.42 19.44 -8.49
CA GLY A 131 0.82 20.17 -8.68
C GLY A 131 1.21 20.75 -7.34
N PHE A 132 2.42 20.41 -6.91
CA PHE A 132 3.40 21.41 -6.51
C PHE A 132 2.83 22.59 -5.72
N PHE A 133 2.82 22.46 -4.40
CA PHE A 133 3.10 23.53 -3.45
C PHE A 133 4.04 22.97 -2.37
#